data_AF-A0A819A7Q2-F1
#
_entry.id   AF-A0A819A7Q2-F1
#
_cell.length_a   1.000
_cell.length_b   1.000
_cell.length_c   1.000
_cell.angle_alpha   90.00
_cell.angle_beta   90.00
_cell.angle_gamma   90.00
#
_symmetry.space_group_name_H-M   'P 1'
#
loop_
_entity.id
_entity.type
_entity.pdbx_description
1 polymer ?
#
loop_
_entity_poly.entity_id
_entity_poly.type
_entity_poly.pdbx_seq_one_letter_code
_entity_poly.pdbx_strand_id
1 'polypeptide(L)'
;MIMPVFALANAGVTLEQNIFTAVTDKVALGIILGLFIGQNNYYFSDGNPPDLKVTYTTTSPLLNSAETIFLSRDSCYYETIFQDVTNRFTFFITSKSMDELYAVLLKYEVNKITSKTLSRAVPERMGDNLSLNWGEYSSILITNSGNYILDDKWLVNWKKIVKNICKYVKEQQDNRIRNFTVKFDESMSGKKIAMYLNNEFLYDNTLPEINIENFFVTLAAVPGQYYLKVIVGEGGAPVEFKMDIDEGTEVSFSFKGNSIQKNN
;
A
#
# COMPACT_ATOMS: atom_id res chain seq x y z
N MET A 1 -20.72 2.54 -29.89
CA MET A 1 -20.82 2.70 -31.36
C MET A 1 -21.21 4.10 -31.83
N ILE A 2 -21.38 5.10 -30.96
CA ILE A 2 -21.86 6.43 -31.36
C ILE A 2 -20.72 7.35 -31.88
N MET A 3 -19.50 7.20 -31.34
CA MET A 3 -18.37 8.10 -31.61
C MET A 3 -17.79 8.04 -33.06
N PRO A 4 -17.71 6.88 -33.74
CA PRO A 4 -17.15 6.81 -35.11
C PRO A 4 -18.02 7.56 -36.14
N VAL A 5 -19.33 7.60 -35.92
CA VAL A 5 -20.29 8.22 -36.84
C VAL A 5 -20.12 9.75 -36.89
N PHE A 6 -19.81 10.37 -35.74
CA PHE A 6 -19.56 11.81 -35.66
C PHE A 6 -18.24 12.23 -36.32
N ALA A 7 -17.20 11.39 -36.26
CA ALA A 7 -15.92 11.67 -36.92
C ALA A 7 -16.04 11.62 -38.46
N LEU A 8 -16.85 10.69 -38.99
CA LEU A 8 -17.14 10.59 -40.42
C LEU A 8 -17.98 11.78 -40.91
N ALA A 9 -19.00 12.19 -40.14
CA ALA A 9 -19.82 13.35 -40.47
C ALA A 9 -19.02 14.66 -40.46
N ASN A 10 -18.13 14.87 -39.49
CA ASN A 10 -17.25 16.05 -39.43
C ASN A 10 -16.19 16.09 -40.53
N ALA A 11 -15.84 14.94 -41.11
CA ALA A 11 -14.94 14.86 -42.27
C ALA A 11 -15.66 15.04 -43.62
N GLY A 12 -16.96 15.38 -43.61
CA GLY A 12 -17.75 15.61 -44.82
C GLY A 12 -18.20 14.32 -45.54
N VAL A 13 -18.14 13.16 -44.89
CA VAL A 13 -18.59 11.89 -45.46
C VAL A 13 -20.11 11.77 -45.29
N THR A 14 -20.85 11.91 -46.38
CA THR A 14 -22.31 11.69 -46.41
C THR A 14 -22.65 10.21 -46.37
N LEU A 15 -23.32 9.75 -45.31
CA LEU A 15 -23.75 8.37 -45.09
C LEU A 15 -24.96 7.93 -45.95
N GLU A 16 -25.16 8.53 -47.12
CA GLU A 16 -26.23 8.16 -48.06
C GLU A 16 -25.90 6.93 -48.92
N GLN A 17 -24.64 6.48 -48.89
CA GLN A 17 -24.21 5.29 -49.63
C GLN A 17 -23.92 4.12 -48.69
N ASN A 18 -24.29 2.93 -49.18
CA ASN A 18 -24.10 1.61 -48.57
C ASN A 18 -22.85 1.54 -47.67
N ILE A 19 -22.99 1.05 -46.43
CA ILE A 19 -21.90 1.00 -45.42
C ILE A 19 -20.62 0.35 -45.99
N PHE A 20 -20.75 -0.60 -46.93
CA PHE A 20 -19.63 -1.22 -47.65
C PHE A 20 -18.82 -0.26 -48.53
N THR A 21 -19.46 0.76 -49.11
CA THR A 21 -18.82 1.80 -49.92
C THR A 21 -18.09 2.79 -49.02
N ALA A 22 -18.66 3.11 -47.84
CA ALA A 22 -18.00 3.95 -46.84
C ALA A 22 -16.76 3.28 -46.22
N VAL A 23 -16.73 1.94 -46.12
CA VAL A 23 -15.57 1.18 -45.60
C VAL A 23 -14.46 0.97 -46.66
N THR A 24 -14.72 1.27 -47.93
CA THR A 24 -13.71 1.23 -49.01
C THR A 24 -13.18 2.61 -49.41
N ASP A 25 -13.79 3.68 -48.90
CA ASP A 25 -13.29 5.04 -49.07
C ASP A 25 -11.98 5.25 -48.29
N LYS A 26 -10.95 5.78 -48.96
CA LYS A 26 -9.60 5.93 -48.39
C LYS A 26 -9.57 6.92 -47.22
N VAL A 27 -10.45 7.92 -47.21
CA VAL A 27 -10.54 8.92 -46.15
C VAL A 27 -11.26 8.33 -44.94
N ALA A 28 -12.38 7.64 -45.15
CA ALA A 28 -13.08 6.93 -44.08
C ALA A 28 -12.24 5.80 -43.46
N LEU A 29 -11.51 5.03 -44.27
CA LEU A 29 -10.51 4.07 -43.79
C LEU A 29 -9.41 4.76 -42.99
N GLY A 30 -8.90 5.90 -43.46
CA GLY A 30 -7.90 6.70 -42.75
C GLY A 30 -8.39 7.19 -41.38
N ILE A 31 -9.66 7.60 -41.28
CA ILE A 31 -10.29 8.05 -40.03
C ILE A 31 -10.56 6.86 -39.09
N ILE A 32 -11.08 5.75 -39.61
CA ILE A 32 -11.31 4.52 -38.84
C ILE A 32 -9.97 3.99 -38.33
N LEU A 33 -8.96 3.87 -39.19
CA LEU A 33 -7.59 3.50 -38.80
C LEU A 33 -7.01 4.50 -37.81
N GLY A 34 -7.19 5.82 -38.02
CA GLY A 34 -6.74 6.85 -37.08
C GLY A 34 -7.41 6.74 -35.69
N LEU A 35 -8.69 6.38 -35.64
CA LEU A 35 -9.42 6.12 -34.38
C LEU A 35 -8.96 4.82 -33.71
N PHE A 36 -8.77 3.74 -34.46
CA PHE A 36 -8.30 2.46 -33.92
C PHE A 36 -6.81 2.47 -33.54
N ILE A 37 -5.96 3.15 -34.32
CA ILE A 37 -4.53 3.33 -34.03
C ILE A 37 -4.34 4.38 -32.94
N GLY A 38 -5.13 5.46 -32.93
CA GLY A 38 -5.13 6.49 -31.90
C GLY A 38 -5.63 6.00 -30.55
N GLN A 39 -6.63 5.11 -30.51
CA GLN A 39 -7.06 4.44 -29.28
C GLN A 39 -6.04 3.41 -28.76
N ASN A 40 -5.22 2.83 -29.63
CA ASN A 40 -4.24 1.82 -29.24
C ASN A 40 -2.87 2.40 -28.83
N ASN A 41 -2.59 3.69 -29.02
CA ASN A 41 -1.25 4.27 -28.78
C ASN A 41 -1.04 4.99 -27.45
N TYR A 42 -1.94 4.86 -26.47
CA TYR A 42 -1.60 5.21 -25.08
C TYR A 42 -0.81 4.08 -24.40
N TYR A 43 0.23 3.61 -25.07
CA TYR A 43 1.18 2.69 -24.45
C TYR A 43 1.92 3.44 -23.35
N PHE A 44 2.21 2.72 -22.26
CA PHE A 44 3.24 3.10 -21.30
C PHE A 44 4.55 3.22 -22.10
N SER A 45 4.85 4.43 -22.60
CA SER A 45 5.76 4.72 -23.73
C SER A 45 7.04 5.39 -23.24
N ASP A 46 7.89 5.89 -24.13
CA ASP A 46 9.24 6.35 -23.76
C ASP A 46 9.30 7.73 -23.03
N GLY A 47 8.16 8.21 -22.48
CA GLY A 47 8.08 9.49 -21.76
C GLY A 47 7.24 9.41 -20.49
N ASN A 48 7.80 9.86 -19.35
CA ASN A 48 7.10 9.84 -18.06
C ASN A 48 5.84 10.72 -18.13
N PRO A 49 4.63 10.15 -17.97
CA PRO A 49 3.42 10.96 -18.00
C PRO A 49 3.42 11.92 -16.80
N PRO A 50 3.06 13.20 -17.01
CA PRO A 50 3.16 14.22 -15.97
C PRO A 50 2.27 13.93 -14.75
N ASP A 51 1.22 13.14 -14.93
CA ASP A 51 0.19 12.81 -13.95
C ASP A 51 0.20 11.32 -13.53
N LEU A 52 1.36 10.65 -13.67
CA LEU A 52 1.52 9.26 -13.24
C LEU A 52 1.13 9.06 -11.77
N LYS A 53 0.19 8.15 -11.54
CA LYS A 53 -0.23 7.68 -10.22
C LYS A 53 0.10 6.20 -10.10
N VAL A 54 0.87 5.85 -9.08
CA VAL A 54 1.25 4.48 -8.75
C VAL A 54 0.58 4.10 -7.44
N THR A 55 -0.25 3.07 -7.45
CA THR A 55 -0.86 2.51 -6.24
C THR A 55 -0.45 1.06 -6.13
N TYR A 56 0.28 0.73 -5.07
CA TYR A 56 0.63 -0.65 -4.73
C TYR A 56 -0.07 -1.03 -3.44
N THR A 57 -0.85 -2.11 -3.46
CA THR A 57 -1.58 -2.61 -2.29
C THR A 57 -1.18 -4.04 -1.99
N THR A 58 -0.78 -4.31 -0.76
CA THR A 58 -0.65 -5.67 -0.22
C THR A 58 -1.81 -5.98 0.72
N THR A 59 -2.27 -7.23 0.74
CA THR A 59 -3.32 -7.68 1.65
C THR A 59 -2.97 -9.00 2.30
N SER A 60 -3.27 -9.13 3.59
CA SER A 60 -3.22 -10.39 4.33
C SER A 60 -4.63 -10.72 4.83
N PRO A 61 -5.38 -11.58 4.10
CA PRO A 61 -6.79 -11.82 4.37
C PRO A 61 -7.04 -12.45 5.75
N LEU A 62 -6.11 -13.28 6.25
CA LEU A 62 -6.23 -13.92 7.57
C LEU A 62 -6.16 -12.93 8.74
N LEU A 63 -5.52 -11.79 8.54
CA LEU A 63 -5.30 -10.78 9.58
C LEU A 63 -6.20 -9.55 9.43
N ASN A 64 -7.10 -9.54 8.44
CA ASN A 64 -7.84 -8.35 8.01
C ASN A 64 -6.90 -7.12 7.94
N SER A 65 -5.79 -7.29 7.22
CA SER A 65 -4.78 -6.24 7.10
C SER A 65 -4.42 -5.96 5.64
N ALA A 66 -4.07 -4.71 5.40
CA ALA A 66 -3.65 -4.23 4.11
C ALA A 66 -2.60 -3.12 4.27
N GLU A 67 -1.70 -3.01 3.31
CA GLU A 67 -0.83 -1.85 3.17
C GLU A 67 -1.04 -1.25 1.79
N THR A 68 -1.11 0.08 1.71
CA THR A 68 -1.23 0.81 0.45
C THR A 68 -0.14 1.86 0.36
N ILE A 69 0.60 1.83 -0.74
CA ILE A 69 1.55 2.86 -1.15
C ILE A 69 0.95 3.60 -2.33
N PHE A 70 0.72 4.90 -2.18
CA PHE A 70 0.32 5.79 -3.26
C PHE A 70 1.44 6.79 -3.56
N LEU A 71 1.86 6.86 -4.81
CA LEU A 71 2.87 7.78 -5.30
C LEU A 71 2.34 8.57 -6.50
N SER A 72 2.41 9.89 -6.39
CA SER A 72 2.21 10.82 -7.50
C SER A 72 3.03 12.08 -7.24
N ARG A 73 3.19 12.94 -8.25
CA ARG A 73 3.90 14.21 -8.06
C ARG A 73 3.17 15.17 -7.12
N ASP A 74 1.85 15.09 -7.07
CA ASP A 74 1.02 16.02 -6.29
C ASP A 74 0.77 15.54 -4.86
N SER A 75 0.81 14.22 -4.64
CA SER A 75 0.53 13.61 -3.35
C SER A 75 1.13 12.22 -3.25
N CYS A 76 1.73 11.92 -2.10
CA CYS A 76 2.08 10.55 -1.74
C CYS A 76 1.53 10.23 -0.35
N TYR A 77 1.13 8.98 -0.16
CA TYR A 77 0.81 8.47 1.16
C TYR A 77 1.21 7.00 1.30
N TYR A 78 1.48 6.63 2.54
CA TYR A 78 1.51 5.24 2.96
C TYR A 78 0.38 5.04 3.95
N GLU A 79 -0.35 3.95 3.77
CA GLU A 79 -1.48 3.58 4.61
C GLU A 79 -1.34 2.11 5.03
N THR A 80 -1.60 1.84 6.29
CA THR A 80 -1.79 0.48 6.81
C THR A 80 -3.16 0.36 7.42
N ILE A 81 -3.78 -0.80 7.19
CA ILE A 81 -5.02 -1.20 7.82
C ILE A 81 -4.71 -2.49 8.56
N PHE A 82 -5.08 -2.56 9.83
CA PHE A 82 -4.97 -3.77 10.62
C PHE A 82 -6.13 -3.84 11.61
N GLN A 83 -6.97 -4.88 11.50
CA GLN A 83 -8.12 -5.09 12.41
C GLN A 83 -8.94 -3.80 12.63
N ASP A 84 -9.30 -3.15 11.52
CA ASP A 84 -10.09 -1.91 11.46
C ASP A 84 -9.39 -0.63 11.92
N VAL A 85 -8.14 -0.69 12.36
CA VAL A 85 -7.30 0.49 12.62
C VAL A 85 -6.64 0.92 11.31
N THR A 86 -6.84 2.18 10.91
CA THR A 86 -6.21 2.76 9.72
C THR A 86 -5.17 3.79 10.11
N ASN A 87 -3.93 3.55 9.73
CA ASN A 87 -2.83 4.50 9.89
C ASN A 87 -2.41 5.02 8.53
N ARG A 88 -2.30 6.34 8.40
CA ARG A 88 -1.85 6.97 7.16
C ARG A 88 -0.90 8.12 7.47
N PHE A 89 0.18 8.19 6.71
CA PHE A 89 0.99 9.40 6.65
C PHE A 89 1.26 9.82 5.22
N THR A 90 1.31 11.13 5.02
CA THR A 90 1.62 11.74 3.73
C THR A 90 3.08 12.13 3.65
N PHE A 91 3.63 12.12 2.44
CA PHE A 91 5.00 12.54 2.17
C PHE A 91 5.12 13.10 0.76
N PHE A 92 6.31 13.61 0.42
CA PHE A 92 6.60 14.15 -0.89
C PHE A 92 7.65 13.30 -1.59
N ILE A 93 7.51 13.17 -2.91
CA ILE A 93 8.50 12.59 -3.79
C ILE A 93 8.97 13.65 -4.79
N THR A 94 10.25 13.67 -5.12
CA THR A 94 10.78 14.65 -6.09
C THR A 94 10.39 14.24 -7.52
N SER A 95 10.35 15.20 -8.45
CA SER A 95 10.14 14.90 -9.88
C SER A 95 11.18 13.90 -10.40
N LYS A 96 12.45 14.09 -10.01
CA LYS A 96 13.55 13.16 -10.34
C LYS A 96 13.28 11.74 -9.85
N SER A 97 12.82 11.58 -8.61
CA SER A 97 12.48 10.27 -8.05
C SER A 97 11.29 9.61 -8.75
N MET A 98 10.30 10.39 -9.19
CA MET A 98 9.21 9.88 -10.02
C MET A 98 9.69 9.46 -11.42
N ASP A 99 10.61 10.22 -12.03
CA ASP A 99 11.22 9.87 -13.32
C ASP A 99 12.06 8.59 -13.20
N GLU A 100 12.81 8.42 -12.11
CA GLU A 100 13.54 7.19 -11.80
C GLU A 100 12.60 5.99 -11.60
N LEU A 101 11.48 6.18 -10.91
CA LEU A 101 10.45 5.14 -10.75
C LEU A 101 9.87 4.75 -12.11
N TYR A 102 9.57 5.73 -12.96
CA TYR A 102 9.07 5.48 -14.31
C TYR A 102 10.08 4.69 -15.16
N ALA A 103 11.36 5.05 -15.11
CA ALA A 103 12.42 4.32 -15.79
C ALA A 103 12.53 2.86 -15.31
N VAL A 104 12.31 2.60 -14.02
CA VAL A 104 12.24 1.23 -13.47
C VAL A 104 11.05 0.47 -14.06
N LEU A 105 9.86 1.09 -14.13
CA LEU A 105 8.65 0.49 -14.68
C LEU A 105 8.84 0.09 -16.16
N LEU A 106 9.46 0.95 -16.96
CA LEU A 106 9.82 0.66 -18.36
C LEU A 106 10.87 -0.45 -18.46
N LYS A 107 11.97 -0.33 -17.71
CA LYS A 107 13.08 -1.30 -17.74
C LYS A 107 12.64 -2.73 -17.42
N TYR A 108 11.66 -2.87 -16.53
CA TYR A 108 11.12 -4.17 -16.12
C TYR A 108 9.80 -4.51 -16.81
N GLU A 109 9.50 -3.83 -17.93
CA GLU A 109 8.40 -4.18 -18.85
C GLU A 109 7.04 -4.31 -18.16
N VAL A 110 6.70 -3.37 -17.28
CA VAL A 110 5.48 -3.47 -16.45
C VAL A 110 4.20 -3.68 -17.28
N ASN A 111 4.15 -3.11 -18.48
CA ASN A 111 3.05 -3.24 -19.43
C ASN A 111 2.88 -4.65 -20.02
N LYS A 112 3.88 -5.52 -19.89
CA LYS A 112 3.84 -6.91 -20.37
C LYS A 112 3.55 -7.91 -19.25
N ILE A 113 3.59 -7.49 -17.99
CA ILE A 113 3.37 -8.37 -16.85
C ILE A 113 1.92 -8.86 -16.88
N THR A 114 1.77 -10.19 -16.85
CA THR A 114 0.48 -10.87 -16.92
C THR A 114 0.29 -11.78 -15.72
N SER A 115 -0.98 -11.94 -15.34
CA SER A 115 -1.42 -12.92 -14.35
C SER A 115 -2.33 -13.95 -15.02
N LYS A 116 -2.23 -15.20 -14.56
CA LYS A 116 -3.14 -16.29 -14.92
C LYS A 116 -4.16 -16.52 -13.82
N THR A 117 -5.36 -16.89 -14.22
CA THR A 117 -6.40 -17.34 -13.30
C THR A 117 -6.10 -18.78 -12.85
N LEU A 118 -6.16 -19.01 -11.55
CA LEU A 118 -6.06 -20.33 -10.96
C LEU A 118 -7.34 -21.13 -11.24
N SER A 119 -7.18 -22.43 -11.51
CA SER A 119 -8.30 -23.35 -11.73
C SER A 119 -9.14 -23.60 -10.48
N ARG A 120 -8.56 -23.35 -9.29
CA ARG A 120 -9.23 -23.44 -7.99
C ARG A 120 -9.03 -22.14 -7.23
N ALA A 121 -10.09 -21.68 -6.57
CA ALA A 121 -10.03 -20.47 -5.77
C ALA A 121 -9.14 -20.66 -4.52
N VAL A 122 -8.33 -19.65 -4.21
CA VAL A 122 -7.45 -19.64 -3.03
C VAL A 122 -7.67 -18.34 -2.24
N PRO A 123 -8.81 -18.21 -1.54
CA PRO A 123 -9.21 -16.96 -0.88
C PRO A 123 -8.28 -16.53 0.27
N GLU A 124 -7.56 -17.48 0.86
CA GLU A 124 -6.62 -17.23 1.96
C GLU A 124 -5.26 -16.69 1.49
N ARG A 125 -5.03 -16.62 0.17
CA ARG A 125 -3.75 -16.19 -0.37
C ARG A 125 -3.58 -14.68 -0.22
N MET A 126 -2.43 -14.28 0.32
CA MET A 126 -2.00 -12.87 0.35
C MET A 126 -2.09 -12.24 -1.03
N GLY A 127 -2.53 -10.99 -1.08
CA GLY A 127 -2.66 -10.25 -2.32
C GLY A 127 -1.56 -9.23 -2.49
N ASP A 128 -1.00 -9.14 -3.69
CA ASP A 128 -0.28 -7.96 -4.15
C ASP A 128 -0.98 -7.40 -5.38
N ASN A 129 -1.26 -6.11 -5.40
CA ASN A 129 -1.91 -5.45 -6.53
C ASN A 129 -1.14 -4.17 -6.89
N LEU A 130 -0.89 -3.96 -8.18
CA LEU A 130 -0.29 -2.75 -8.70
C LEU A 130 -1.26 -2.11 -9.69
N SER A 131 -1.64 -0.87 -9.41
CA SER A 131 -2.39 -0.01 -10.32
C SER A 131 -1.51 1.17 -10.73
N LEU A 132 -1.34 1.34 -12.04
CA LEU A 132 -0.73 2.52 -12.65
C LEU A 132 -1.83 3.27 -13.38
N ASN A 133 -1.96 4.56 -13.16
CA ASN A 133 -2.92 5.40 -13.88
C ASN A 133 -2.22 6.65 -14.40
N TRP A 134 -2.55 7.05 -15.62
CA TRP A 134 -2.06 8.29 -16.24
C TRP A 134 -3.07 8.79 -17.27
N GLY A 135 -3.12 10.10 -17.48
CA GLY A 135 -4.19 10.72 -18.24
C GLY A 135 -5.59 10.39 -17.68
N GLU A 136 -6.60 10.61 -18.52
CA GLU A 136 -8.00 10.40 -18.15
C GLU A 136 -8.44 8.93 -18.23
N TYR A 137 -7.79 8.13 -19.08
CA TYR A 137 -8.28 6.79 -19.45
C TYR A 137 -7.22 5.70 -19.50
N SER A 138 -5.95 6.01 -19.19
CA SER A 138 -4.89 5.02 -19.30
C SER A 138 -4.59 4.41 -17.94
N SER A 139 -4.64 3.08 -17.89
CA SER A 139 -4.34 2.34 -16.68
C SER A 139 -3.70 0.99 -16.98
N ILE A 140 -2.88 0.52 -16.04
CA ILE A 140 -2.41 -0.87 -15.96
C ILE A 140 -2.82 -1.38 -14.59
N LEU A 141 -3.50 -2.52 -14.55
CA LEU A 141 -3.82 -3.24 -13.32
C LEU A 141 -3.17 -4.61 -13.37
N ILE A 142 -2.30 -4.89 -12.41
CA ILE A 142 -1.66 -6.19 -12.24
C ILE A 142 -2.09 -6.76 -10.89
N THR A 143 -2.75 -7.91 -10.92
CA THR A 143 -3.31 -8.58 -9.75
C THR A 143 -2.55 -9.86 -9.47
N ASN A 144 -1.96 -9.96 -8.28
CA ASN A 144 -1.32 -11.15 -7.75
C ASN A 144 -1.98 -11.53 -6.42
N SER A 145 -3.29 -11.78 -6.45
CA SER A 145 -4.13 -11.96 -5.27
C SER A 145 -5.24 -12.97 -5.52
N GLY A 146 -5.62 -13.71 -4.47
CA GLY A 146 -6.72 -14.68 -4.51
C GLY A 146 -6.56 -15.67 -5.66
N ASN A 147 -7.45 -15.54 -6.66
CA ASN A 147 -7.52 -16.43 -7.81
C ASN A 147 -6.59 -16.04 -8.96
N TYR A 148 -5.83 -14.96 -8.86
CA TYR A 148 -4.89 -14.51 -9.88
C TYR A 148 -3.46 -14.64 -9.40
N ILE A 149 -2.62 -15.32 -10.18
CA ILE A 149 -1.20 -15.47 -9.90
C ILE A 149 -0.39 -14.92 -11.07
N LEU A 150 0.69 -14.20 -10.76
CA LEU A 150 1.65 -13.76 -11.78
C LEU A 150 2.23 -14.96 -12.53
N ASP A 151 2.44 -14.81 -13.83
CA ASP A 151 3.20 -15.80 -14.59
C ASP A 151 4.66 -15.84 -14.10
N ASP A 152 5.21 -17.05 -13.97
CA ASP A 152 6.54 -17.27 -13.36
C ASP A 152 7.65 -16.47 -14.06
N LYS A 153 7.54 -16.30 -15.39
CA LYS A 153 8.48 -15.50 -16.20
C LYS A 153 8.57 -14.03 -15.76
N TRP A 154 7.54 -13.49 -15.13
CA TRP A 154 7.48 -12.09 -14.71
C TRP A 154 7.83 -11.85 -13.25
N LEU A 155 7.96 -12.91 -12.43
CA LEU A 155 8.20 -12.78 -10.99
C LEU A 155 9.48 -11.98 -10.66
N VAL A 156 10.53 -12.12 -11.48
CA VAL A 156 11.78 -11.36 -11.29
C VAL A 156 11.56 -9.86 -11.51
N ASN A 157 10.89 -9.50 -12.62
CA ASN A 157 10.57 -8.12 -12.95
C ASN A 157 9.65 -7.50 -11.90
N TRP A 158 8.60 -8.22 -11.52
CA TRP A 158 7.66 -7.83 -10.46
C TRP A 158 8.38 -7.48 -9.16
N LYS A 159 9.24 -8.36 -8.66
CA LYS A 159 10.02 -8.13 -7.43
C LYS A 159 10.90 -6.89 -7.52
N LYS A 160 11.46 -6.59 -8.69
CA LYS A 160 12.29 -5.39 -8.89
C LYS A 160 11.46 -4.10 -8.91
N ILE A 161 10.27 -4.14 -9.49
CA ILE A 161 9.31 -3.02 -9.49
C ILE A 161 8.85 -2.74 -8.06
N VAL A 162 8.28 -3.75 -7.38
CA VAL A 162 7.77 -3.62 -6.01
C VAL A 162 8.86 -3.12 -5.07
N LYS A 163 10.07 -3.67 -5.12
CA LYS A 163 11.20 -3.20 -4.31
C LYS A 163 11.48 -1.71 -4.49
N ASN A 164 11.38 -1.18 -5.72
CA ASN A 164 11.59 0.23 -6.00
C ASN A 164 10.41 1.13 -5.60
N ILE A 165 9.20 0.59 -5.49
CA ILE A 165 8.06 1.32 -4.94
C ILE A 165 8.21 1.40 -3.41
N CYS A 166 8.46 0.26 -2.76
CA CYS A 166 8.60 0.17 -1.30
C CYS A 166 9.77 0.99 -0.74
N LYS A 167 10.85 1.22 -1.52
CA LYS A 167 12.00 2.00 -1.05
C LYS A 167 11.61 3.42 -0.59
N TYR A 168 10.66 4.06 -1.29
CA TYR A 168 10.25 5.43 -0.99
C TYR A 168 9.53 5.51 0.35
N VAL A 169 8.68 4.53 0.66
CA VAL A 169 8.03 4.45 1.97
C VAL A 169 9.05 4.15 3.05
N LYS A 170 9.95 3.19 2.81
CA LYS A 170 10.98 2.82 3.79
C LYS A 170 11.84 4.02 4.21
N GLU A 171 12.32 4.81 3.25
CA GLU A 171 13.08 6.04 3.56
C GLU A 171 12.27 7.02 4.42
N GLN A 172 10.96 7.13 4.17
CA GLN A 172 10.10 7.99 4.98
C GLN A 172 9.85 7.41 6.37
N GLN A 173 9.65 6.10 6.49
CA GLN A 173 9.50 5.41 7.77
C GLN A 173 10.77 5.57 8.61
N ASP A 174 11.95 5.30 8.03
CA ASP A 174 13.25 5.40 8.71
C ASP A 174 13.53 6.83 9.20
N ASN A 175 13.19 7.85 8.39
CA ASN A 175 13.32 9.26 8.77
C ASN A 175 12.26 9.72 9.79
N ARG A 176 11.18 8.97 9.94
CA ARG A 176 10.05 9.27 10.82
C ARG A 176 9.92 8.29 11.97
N ILE A 177 10.94 7.47 12.26
CA ILE A 177 10.91 6.58 13.42
C ILE A 177 10.65 7.46 14.64
N ARG A 178 9.44 7.35 15.16
CA ARG A 178 9.03 7.94 16.42
C ARG A 178 9.13 6.85 17.46
N ASN A 179 9.47 7.27 18.67
CA ASN A 179 9.51 6.37 19.79
C ASN A 179 8.30 6.66 20.68
N PHE A 180 7.67 5.59 21.17
CA PHE A 180 6.84 5.66 22.35
C PHE A 180 7.60 5.01 23.49
N THR A 181 7.57 5.64 24.65
CA THR A 181 8.30 5.18 25.82
C THR A 181 7.30 4.72 26.86
N VAL A 182 7.38 3.45 27.21
CA VAL A 182 6.60 2.86 28.29
C VAL A 182 7.48 2.80 29.52
N LYS A 183 7.02 3.44 30.59
CA LYS A 183 7.68 3.51 31.87
C LYS A 183 6.97 2.61 32.87
N PHE A 184 7.73 1.74 33.52
CA PHE A 184 7.25 0.83 34.55
C PHE A 184 7.87 1.22 35.89
N ASP A 185 7.04 1.25 36.93
CA ASP A 185 7.50 1.48 38.29
C ASP A 185 7.90 0.18 39.00
N GLU A 186 8.39 0.31 40.23
CA GLU A 186 8.85 -0.78 41.10
C GLU A 186 7.80 -1.90 41.26
N SER A 187 6.51 -1.60 41.19
CA SER A 187 5.44 -2.59 41.37
C SER A 187 5.38 -3.63 40.24
N MET A 188 6.04 -3.37 39.11
CA MET A 188 6.10 -4.26 37.95
C MET A 188 7.35 -5.17 37.95
N SER A 189 8.23 -5.03 38.94
CA SER A 189 9.50 -5.78 39.06
C SER A 189 9.27 -7.30 39.04
N GLY A 190 10.08 -8.02 38.25
CA GLY A 190 10.04 -9.49 38.18
C GLY A 190 8.80 -10.07 37.49
N LYS A 191 7.85 -9.24 37.02
CA LYS A 191 6.65 -9.72 36.32
C LYS A 191 6.96 -10.01 34.86
N LYS A 192 6.33 -11.05 34.31
CA LYS A 192 6.37 -11.35 32.88
C LYS A 192 5.40 -10.44 32.14
N ILE A 193 5.87 -9.72 31.13
CA ILE A 193 5.06 -8.77 30.37
C ILE A 193 5.13 -9.08 28.89
N ALA A 194 3.98 -9.14 28.25
CA ALA A 194 3.86 -9.08 26.79
C ALA A 194 3.21 -7.76 26.38
N MET A 195 3.81 -7.05 25.42
CA MET A 195 3.27 -5.82 24.86
C MET A 195 2.99 -5.97 23.37
N TYR A 196 1.87 -5.36 22.96
CA TYR A 196 1.42 -5.35 21.58
C TYR A 196 1.03 -3.93 21.16
N LEU A 197 1.39 -3.54 19.94
CA LEU A 197 0.94 -2.30 19.31
C LEU A 197 0.00 -2.70 18.19
N ASN A 198 -1.27 -2.29 18.23
CA ASN A 198 -2.26 -2.75 17.26
C ASN A 198 -2.29 -4.29 17.10
N ASN A 199 -2.18 -5.03 18.22
CA ASN A 199 -2.02 -6.50 18.25
C ASN A 199 -0.78 -7.07 17.53
N GLU A 200 0.11 -6.24 17.00
CA GLU A 200 1.44 -6.67 16.60
C GLU A 200 2.32 -6.85 17.83
N PHE A 201 2.98 -7.99 17.91
CA PHE A 201 3.85 -8.33 19.02
C PHE A 201 5.09 -7.41 19.04
N LEU A 202 5.37 -6.79 20.19
CA LEU A 202 6.50 -5.88 20.35
C LEU A 202 7.56 -6.39 21.32
N TYR A 203 7.11 -6.98 22.42
CA TYR A 203 7.95 -7.29 23.57
C TYR A 203 7.34 -8.45 24.35
N ASP A 204 8.16 -9.46 24.70
CA ASP A 204 7.84 -10.47 25.71
C ASP A 204 9.08 -10.69 26.55
N ASN A 205 9.06 -10.21 27.79
CA ASN A 205 10.14 -10.47 28.71
C ASN A 205 9.69 -10.37 30.16
N THR A 206 10.48 -10.96 31.04
CA THR A 206 10.37 -10.69 32.48
C THR A 206 11.09 -9.38 32.76
N LEU A 207 10.40 -8.43 33.39
CA LEU A 207 11.07 -7.19 33.79
C LEU A 207 12.14 -7.48 34.85
N PRO A 208 13.27 -6.77 34.79
CA PRO A 208 14.27 -6.85 35.86
C PRO A 208 13.69 -6.34 37.18
N GLU A 209 14.46 -6.48 38.25
CA GLU A 209 14.24 -5.68 39.47
C GLU A 209 14.30 -4.19 39.10
N ILE A 210 13.25 -3.43 39.40
CA ILE A 210 13.13 -2.01 39.07
C ILE A 210 13.36 -1.21 40.36
N ASN A 211 14.47 -0.50 40.42
CA ASN A 211 14.84 0.37 41.52
C ASN A 211 14.10 1.73 41.41
N ILE A 212 14.46 2.69 42.26
CA ILE A 212 13.92 4.08 42.26
C ILE A 212 13.99 4.74 40.87
N GLU A 213 14.95 4.36 40.04
CA GLU A 213 14.99 4.71 38.62
C GLU A 213 14.12 3.74 37.83
N ASN A 214 12.89 4.18 37.53
CA ASN A 214 11.91 3.48 36.71
C ASN A 214 12.51 2.75 35.49
N PHE A 215 11.91 1.64 35.07
CA PHE A 215 12.34 0.91 33.88
C PHE A 215 11.63 1.43 32.64
N PHE A 216 12.38 1.65 31.56
CA PHE A 216 11.86 2.20 30.32
C PHE A 216 11.99 1.20 29.18
N VAL A 217 10.89 0.98 28.46
CA VAL A 217 10.90 0.31 27.16
C VAL A 217 10.60 1.36 26.10
N THR A 218 11.56 1.60 25.23
CA THR A 218 11.40 2.50 24.08
C THR A 218 11.13 1.67 22.85
N LEU A 219 10.02 1.97 22.18
CA LEU A 219 9.53 1.18 21.06
C LEU A 219 9.37 2.08 19.84
N ALA A 220 9.82 1.58 18.70
CA ALA A 220 9.71 2.28 17.42
C ALA A 220 8.27 2.16 16.89
N ALA A 221 7.66 3.29 16.53
CA ALA A 221 6.40 3.38 15.79
C ALA A 221 6.60 4.22 14.53
N VAL A 222 5.81 3.91 13.52
CA VAL A 222 5.57 4.85 12.40
C VAL A 222 4.51 5.89 12.81
N PRO A 223 4.25 6.93 12.03
CA PRO A 223 3.14 7.83 12.34
C PRO A 223 1.78 7.17 12.19
N GLY A 224 0.90 7.36 13.18
CA GLY A 224 -0.44 6.79 13.19
C GLY A 224 -1.10 6.79 14.56
N GLN A 225 -2.34 6.31 14.58
CA GLN A 225 -3.08 5.95 15.78
C GLN A 225 -2.76 4.50 16.15
N TYR A 226 -2.49 4.31 17.42
CA TYR A 226 -2.21 2.99 17.95
C TYR A 226 -3.07 2.72 19.15
N TYR A 227 -3.26 1.45 19.45
CA TYR A 227 -3.49 1.05 20.83
C TYR A 227 -2.34 0.20 21.34
N LEU A 228 -1.94 0.50 22.56
CA LEU A 228 -1.01 -0.31 23.32
C LEU A 228 -1.82 -1.32 24.14
N LYS A 229 -1.51 -2.61 23.97
CA LYS A 229 -2.01 -3.68 24.82
C LYS A 229 -0.86 -4.23 25.66
N VAL A 230 -1.02 -4.21 26.97
CA VAL A 230 -0.07 -4.76 27.94
C VAL A 230 -0.70 -5.95 28.65
N ILE A 231 -0.03 -7.09 28.63
CA ILE A 231 -0.44 -8.31 29.32
C ILE A 231 0.61 -8.62 30.38
N VAL A 232 0.18 -8.78 31.63
CA VAL A 232 1.05 -9.16 32.74
C VAL A 232 0.68 -10.58 33.20
N GLY A 233 1.65 -11.48 33.18
CA GLY A 233 1.50 -12.86 33.66
C GLY A 233 2.03 -13.03 35.07
N GLU A 234 1.14 -13.35 36.02
CA GLU A 234 1.50 -13.74 37.39
C GLU A 234 0.77 -15.01 37.79
N GLY A 235 1.42 -16.18 37.71
CA GLY A 235 1.01 -17.43 38.38
C GLY A 235 -0.45 -17.90 38.23
N GLY A 236 -1.23 -17.29 37.33
CA GLY A 236 -2.69 -17.25 37.30
C GLY A 236 -3.16 -16.55 36.01
N ALA A 237 -4.42 -16.12 35.96
CA ALA A 237 -4.98 -15.51 34.75
C ALA A 237 -4.28 -14.17 34.42
N PRO A 238 -3.84 -13.95 33.18
CA PRO A 238 -3.13 -12.72 32.81
C PRO A 238 -4.04 -11.49 32.94
N VAL A 239 -3.46 -10.38 33.41
CA VAL A 239 -4.13 -9.08 33.48
C VAL A 239 -3.86 -8.32 32.18
N GLU A 240 -4.91 -7.83 31.53
CA GLU A 240 -4.82 -7.08 30.27
C GLU A 240 -5.19 -5.60 30.47
N PHE A 241 -4.42 -4.72 29.85
CA PHE A 241 -4.70 -3.30 29.74
C PHE A 241 -4.59 -2.86 28.28
N LYS A 242 -5.55 -2.05 27.81
CA LYS A 242 -5.59 -1.50 26.46
C LYS A 242 -5.85 0.00 26.52
N MET A 243 -5.05 0.79 25.79
CA MET A 243 -5.31 2.23 25.62
C MET A 243 -4.89 2.70 24.24
N ASP A 244 -5.56 3.73 23.74
CA ASP A 244 -5.12 4.43 22.54
C ASP A 244 -3.89 5.30 22.87
N ILE A 245 -2.89 5.28 22.00
CA ILE A 245 -1.69 6.12 22.08
C ILE A 245 -1.42 6.78 20.74
N ASP A 246 -0.96 8.02 20.80
CA ASP A 246 -0.41 8.72 19.65
C ASP A 246 1.12 8.57 19.64
N GLU A 247 1.73 8.77 18.46
CA GLU A 247 3.17 8.82 18.32
C GLU A 247 3.83 9.85 19.26
N GLY A 248 4.99 9.51 19.85
CA GLY A 248 5.70 10.39 20.79
C GLY A 248 5.10 10.44 22.20
N THR A 249 4.07 9.66 22.50
CA THR A 249 3.50 9.56 23.86
C THR A 249 4.44 8.82 24.80
N GLU A 250 4.73 9.42 25.96
CA GLU A 250 5.28 8.70 27.11
C GLU A 250 4.12 8.21 27.98
N VAL A 251 4.10 6.91 28.29
CA VAL A 251 3.07 6.30 29.12
C VAL A 251 3.71 5.64 30.32
N SER A 252 3.21 5.96 31.52
CA SER A 252 3.65 5.36 32.77
C SER A 252 2.62 4.35 33.29
N PHE A 253 3.06 3.17 33.71
CA PHE A 253 2.21 2.12 34.28
C PHE A 253 2.66 1.70 35.67
N SER A 254 1.66 1.38 36.50
CA SER A 254 1.79 0.73 37.80
C SER A 254 0.90 -0.51 37.88
N PHE A 255 1.27 -1.46 38.74
CA PHE A 255 0.43 -2.59 39.12
C PHE A 255 -0.15 -2.34 40.51
N LYS A 256 -1.47 -2.29 40.61
CA LYS A 256 -2.17 -2.07 41.88
C LYS A 256 -3.25 -3.13 42.08
N GLY A 257 -3.06 -3.98 43.09
CA GLY A 257 -3.92 -5.15 43.31
C GLY A 257 -3.79 -6.12 42.14
N ASN A 258 -4.91 -6.44 41.47
CA ASN A 258 -4.94 -7.30 40.28
C ASN A 258 -5.22 -6.49 38.99
N SER A 259 -4.76 -5.24 38.92
CA SER A 259 -5.00 -4.35 37.80
C SER A 259 -3.78 -3.53 37.40
N ILE A 260 -3.60 -3.32 36.10
CA ILE A 260 -2.62 -2.38 35.54
C ILE A 260 -3.29 -1.00 35.49
N GLN A 261 -2.62 0.03 35.98
CA GLN A 261 -3.11 1.41 35.98
C GLN A 261 -2.14 2.32 35.24
N LYS A 262 -2.68 3.22 34.42
CA LYS A 262 -1.91 4.33 33.85
C LYS A 262 -1.68 5.37 34.95
N ASN A 263 -0.42 5.73 35.18
CA ASN A 263 -0.05 6.84 36.03
C ASN A 263 -0.18 8.15 35.23
N ASN A 264 -0.75 9.19 35.86
CA ASN A 264 -0.81 10.54 35.29
C ASN A 264 0.51 11.27 35.42
#